data_AF-A0A2S6H6E3-F1
#
_entry.id   AF-A0A2S6H6E3-F1
#
_cell.length_a   1.000
_cell.length_b   1.000
_cell.length_c   1.000
_cell.angle_alpha   90.00
_cell.angle_beta   90.00
_cell.angle_gamma   90.00
#
_symmetry.space_group_name_H-M   'P 1'
#
loop_
_entity.id
_entity.type
_entity.pdbx_description
1 polymer ?
#
loop_
_entity_poly.entity_id
_entity_poly.type
_entity_poly.pdbx_seq_one_letter_code
_entity_poly.pdbx_strand_id
1 'polypeptide(L)' 'MGGVTELFVVMILIAAFAFAPLGYFIYRFTKASDKPFGEIEPHGDSPSMVNDFAEKAIKYFQGLLAKK' A
#
# COMPACT_ATOMS: atom_id res chain seq x y z
N MET A 1 28.94 10.33 13.97
CA MET A 1 28.29 9.07 13.55
C MET A 1 26.76 9.14 13.58
N GLY A 2 26.14 9.76 14.60
CA GLY A 2 24.66 9.83 14.73
C GLY A 2 23.90 10.38 13.52
N GLY A 3 24.31 11.51 12.93
CA GLY A 3 23.59 12.11 11.80
C GLY A 3 23.58 11.25 10.53
N VAL A 4 24.64 10.47 10.27
CA VAL A 4 24.68 9.54 9.12
C VAL A 4 23.79 8.32 9.39
N THR A 5 23.79 7.81 10.63
CA THR A 5 22.93 6.71 11.04
C THR A 5 21.44 7.09 10.95
N GLU A 6 21.08 8.28 11.40
CA GLU A 6 19.71 8.79 11.32
C GLU A 6 19.26 8.93 9.85
N LEU A 7 20.10 9.53 9.00
CA LEU A 7 19.82 9.65 7.57
C LEU A 7 19.60 8.28 6.91
N PHE A 8 20.47 7.31 7.24
CA PHE A 8 20.38 5.94 6.72
C PHE A 8 19.07 5.25 7.14
N VAL A 9 18.65 5.39 8.41
CA VAL A 9 17.40 4.82 8.91
C VAL A 9 16.19 5.45 8.22
N VAL A 10 16.17 6.77 8.06
CA VAL A 10 15.07 7.48 7.37
C VAL A 10 14.97 7.03 5.91
N MET A 11 16.09 6.89 5.21
CA MET A 11 16.10 6.40 3.83
C MET A 11 15.54 4.97 3.72
N ILE A 12 15.89 4.09 4.66
CA ILE A 12 15.33 2.73 4.69
C ILE A 12 13.82 2.75 4.91
N LEU A 13 13.33 3.59 5.84
CA LEU A 13 11.89 3.70 6.09
C LEU A 13 11.15 4.17 4.84
N ILE A 14 11.63 5.24 4.19
CA ILE A 14 11.04 5.75 2.94
C ILE A 14 11.04 4.68 1.85
N ALA A 15 12.16 3.97 1.67
CA ALA A 15 12.26 2.89 0.71
C ALA A 15 11.25 1.77 1.01
N ALA A 16 11.15 1.34 2.28
CA ALA A 16 10.20 0.30 2.69
C ALA A 16 8.75 0.69 2.36
N PHE A 17 8.35 1.94 2.63
CA PHE A 17 7.01 2.42 2.27
C PHE A 17 6.80 2.53 0.75
N ALA A 18 7.80 2.98 0.00
CA ALA A 18 7.71 3.08 -1.46
C ALA A 18 7.62 1.70 -2.14
N PHE A 19 8.32 0.70 -1.61
CA PHE A 19 8.33 -0.66 -2.15
C PHE A 19 7.26 -1.59 -1.55
N ALA A 20 6.56 -1.18 -0.49
CA ALA A 20 5.49 -1.98 0.11
C ALA A 20 4.39 -2.41 -0.89
N PRO A 21 3.89 -1.55 -1.81
CA PRO A 21 2.93 -1.97 -2.83
C PRO A 21 3.50 -3.01 -3.78
N LEU A 22 4.76 -2.86 -4.20
CA LEU A 22 5.45 -3.81 -5.07
C LEU A 22 5.58 -5.18 -4.39
N GLY A 23 6.02 -5.19 -3.13
CA GLY A 23 6.10 -6.42 -2.33
C GLY A 23 4.75 -7.11 -2.14
N TYR A 24 3.69 -6.33 -1.91
CA TYR A 24 2.32 -6.83 -1.83
C TYR A 24 1.88 -7.47 -3.15
N PHE A 25 2.14 -6.83 -4.29
CA PHE A 25 1.85 -7.41 -5.59
C PHE A 25 2.60 -8.72 -5.78
N ILE A 26 3.93 -8.72 -5.62
CA ILE A 26 4.75 -9.93 -5.80
C ILE A 26 4.22 -11.07 -4.92
N TYR A 27 3.96 -10.82 -3.64
CA TYR A 27 3.39 -11.82 -2.74
C TYR A 27 2.06 -12.38 -3.23
N ARG A 28 1.14 -11.51 -3.63
CA ARG A 28 -0.20 -11.90 -4.10
C ARG A 28 -0.11 -12.70 -5.40
N PHE A 29 0.68 -12.25 -6.37
CA PHE A 29 0.86 -12.94 -7.66
C PHE A 29 1.63 -14.27 -7.53
N THR A 30 2.50 -14.41 -6.54
CA THR A 30 3.33 -15.63 -6.37
C THR A 30 2.62 -16.70 -5.53
N LYS A 31 1.86 -16.33 -4.50
CA LYS A 31 1.18 -17.31 -3.62
C LYS A 31 -0.27 -17.60 -3.99
N ALA A 32 -0.97 -16.67 -4.63
CA ALA A 32 -2.35 -16.87 -5.04
C ALA A 32 -2.42 -16.94 -6.56
N SER A 33 -2.45 -18.17 -7.09
CA SER A 33 -2.79 -18.47 -8.49
C SER A 33 -4.27 -18.15 -8.82
N ASP A 34 -4.98 -17.45 -7.92
CA ASP A 34 -6.44 -17.32 -7.86
C ASP A 34 -7.00 -16.07 -8.53
N LYS A 35 -6.36 -15.58 -9.61
CA LYS A 35 -6.74 -14.31 -10.25
C LYS A 35 -6.61 -13.14 -9.25
N PRO A 36 -5.46 -12.45 -9.19
CA PRO A 36 -5.24 -11.31 -8.27
C PRO A 36 -6.13 -10.09 -8.54
N PHE A 37 -7.01 -10.14 -9.54
CA PHE A 37 -8.09 -9.16 -9.73
C PHE A 37 -9.50 -9.80 -9.64
N GLY A 38 -9.61 -11.07 -9.25
CA GLY A 38 -10.84 -11.86 -9.28
C GLY A 38 -11.22 -12.34 -10.69
N GLU A 39 -12.44 -12.85 -10.85
CA GLU A 39 -13.04 -12.93 -12.17
C GLU A 39 -13.24 -11.51 -12.67
N ILE A 40 -12.56 -11.14 -13.76
CA ILE A 40 -12.71 -9.84 -14.42
C ILE A 40 -14.08 -9.76 -15.10
N GLU A 41 -15.14 -9.78 -14.31
CA GLU A 41 -16.51 -9.57 -14.78
C GLU A 41 -16.87 -8.09 -14.59
N PRO A 42 -17.34 -7.40 -15.65
CA PRO A 42 -17.27 -5.95 -15.78
C PRO A 42 -18.41 -5.24 -15.04
N HIS A 43 -18.52 -5.40 -13.72
CA HIS A 43 -19.54 -4.69 -12.95
C HIS A 43 -18.96 -4.08 -11.66
N GLY A 44 -18.48 -2.84 -11.81
CA GLY A 44 -18.96 -1.68 -11.05
C GLY A 44 -18.70 -1.56 -9.56
N ASP A 45 -18.78 -2.60 -8.74
CA ASP A 45 -18.80 -2.47 -7.27
C ASP A 45 -18.49 -3.82 -6.57
N SER A 46 -17.51 -4.58 -7.04
CA SER A 46 -17.07 -5.78 -6.31
C SER A 46 -16.30 -5.36 -5.04
N PRO A 47 -16.79 -5.70 -3.83
CA PRO A 47 -16.18 -5.26 -2.59
C PRO A 47 -14.78 -5.85 -2.46
N SER A 48 -13.77 -5.01 -2.61
CA SER A 48 -12.38 -5.42 -2.50
C SER A 48 -11.82 -4.89 -1.19
N MET A 49 -11.46 -5.81 -0.29
CA MET A 49 -10.88 -5.49 1.02
C MET A 49 -9.63 -4.59 0.90
N VAL A 50 -8.91 -4.70 -0.22
CA VAL A 50 -7.75 -3.87 -0.56
C VAL A 50 -8.18 -2.45 -0.91
N ASN A 51 -9.23 -2.28 -1.71
CA ASN A 51 -9.78 -0.97 -2.06
C ASN A 51 -10.35 -0.29 -0.83
N ASP A 52 -11.10 -1.00 0.01
CA ASP A 52 -11.66 -0.46 1.26
C ASP A 52 -10.57 -0.02 2.23
N PHE A 53 -9.49 -0.80 2.33
CA PHE A 53 -8.34 -0.44 3.16
C PHE A 53 -7.57 0.76 2.59
N ALA A 54 -7.33 0.79 1.28
CA ALA A 54 -6.68 1.89 0.60
C ALA A 54 -7.50 3.18 0.73
N GLU A 55 -8.81 3.12 0.50
CA GLU A 55 -9.72 4.26 0.61
C GLU A 55 -9.79 4.79 2.04
N LYS A 56 -9.83 3.91 3.05
CA LYS A 56 -9.75 4.30 4.47
C LYS A 56 -8.40 4.95 4.81
N ALA A 57 -7.30 4.39 4.32
CA ALA A 57 -5.97 4.95 4.55
C ALA A 57 -5.85 6.34 3.92
N ILE A 58 -6.28 6.50 2.66
CA ILE A 58 -6.29 7.78 1.94
C ILE A 58 -7.15 8.80 2.68
N LYS A 59 -8.39 8.45 3.08
CA LYS A 59 -9.28 9.34 3.85
C LYS A 59 -8.68 9.72 5.20
N TYR A 60 -8.00 8.80 5.88
CA TYR A 60 -7.32 9.07 7.14
C TYR A 60 -6.19 10.09 6.98
N PHE A 61 -5.32 9.92 5.97
CA PHE A 61 -4.25 10.87 5.67
C PHE A 61 -4.78 12.23 5.20
N GLN A 62 -5.84 12.24 4.37
CA GLN A 62 -6.51 13.48 3.97
C GLN A 62 -7.14 14.20 5.17
N GLY A 63 -7.78 13.48 6.10
CA GLY A 63 -8.36 14.05 7.31
C GLY A 63 -7.32 14.62 8.29
N LEU A 64 -6.11 14.05 8.33
CA LEU A 64 -4.99 14.60 9.09
C LEU A 64 -4.40 15.85 8.44
N LEU A 65 -4.28 15.87 7.11
CA LEU A 65 -3.78 17.02 6.35
C LEU A 65 -4.78 18.20 6.35
N ALA A 66 -6.08 17.92 6.31
CA ALA A 66 -7.13 18.95 6.37
C ALA A 66 -7.34 19.55 7.77
N LYS A 67 -6.78 18.93 8.82
CA LYS A 67 -6.85 19.43 10.21
C LYS A 67 -5.69 20.35 10.60
N LYS A 68 -4.75 20.62 9.69
CA LYS A 68 -3.61 21.53 9.88
C LYS A 68 -3.81 22.78 9.03
#